data_AF-A0A4P2Q685-F1
#
_entry.id   AF-A0A4P2Q685-F1
#
_cell.length_a   1.000
_cell.length_b   1.000
_cell.length_c   1.000
_cell.angle_alpha   90.00
_cell.angle_beta   90.00
_cell.angle_gamma   90.00
#
_symmetry.space_group_name_H-M   'P 1'
#
loop_
_entity.id
_entity.type
_entity.pdbx_description
1 polymer ?
#
loop_
_entity_poly.entity_id
_entity_poly.type
_entity_poly.pdbx_seq_one_letter_code
_entity_poly.pdbx_strand_id
1 'polypeptide(L)'
;MTSERAATGSESAATGSESAATGSESAAMGSESAAMGSESAAMGPESAAMGPESAAMGPESAAMGSGSAAMGYGSAAMGSESAAMGSESAAMGSGSAAMGPDRFCDRPVS
;
A
#
# COMPACT_ATOMS: atom_id res chain seq x y z
N MET A 1 17.81 -20.91 -5.13
CA MET A 1 16.76 -19.93 -5.47
C MET A 1 16.94 -18.79 -4.48
N THR A 2 17.51 -17.68 -4.95
CA THR A 2 17.83 -16.52 -4.11
C THR A 2 16.55 -15.72 -3.93
N SER A 3 16.04 -15.69 -2.71
CA SER A 3 14.97 -14.76 -2.32
C SER A 3 15.62 -13.37 -2.24
N GLU A 4 15.41 -12.53 -3.26
CA GLU A 4 16.00 -11.18 -3.31
C GLU A 4 15.21 -10.26 -2.38
N ARG A 5 15.86 -9.47 -1.53
CA ARG A 5 15.19 -8.54 -0.61
C ARG A 5 15.98 -7.25 -0.57
N ALA A 6 15.30 -6.14 -0.80
CA ALA A 6 15.93 -4.83 -0.91
C ALA A 6 15.39 -3.88 0.16
N ALA A 7 16.07 -3.79 1.30
CA ALA A 7 15.80 -2.79 2.34
C ALA A 7 16.86 -1.68 2.25
N THR A 8 16.56 -0.62 1.50
CA THR A 8 17.52 0.48 1.26
C THR A 8 17.19 1.75 2.05
N GLY A 9 15.99 1.84 2.62
CA GLY A 9 15.61 2.97 3.46
C GLY A 9 16.21 2.90 4.85
N SER A 10 16.39 4.06 5.50
CA SER A 10 16.79 4.11 6.91
C SER A 10 15.75 3.41 7.78
N GLU A 11 16.14 2.45 8.61
CA GLU A 11 15.22 1.66 9.46
C GLU A 11 14.13 0.91 8.68
N SER A 12 14.39 0.60 7.40
CA SER A 12 13.47 -0.19 6.58
C SER A 12 13.58 -1.69 6.85
N ALA A 13 12.50 -2.43 6.63
CA ALA A 13 12.41 -3.87 6.82
C ALA A 13 11.80 -4.57 5.60
N ALA A 14 12.58 -5.43 4.92
CA ALA A 14 12.10 -6.27 3.84
C ALA A 14 12.15 -7.75 4.27
N THR A 15 11.00 -8.37 4.50
CA THR A 15 10.91 -9.77 5.03
C THR A 15 10.27 -10.76 4.05
N GLY A 16 9.56 -10.28 3.03
CA GLY A 16 9.00 -11.11 1.96
C GLY A 16 10.05 -11.58 0.96
N SER A 17 9.71 -12.56 0.12
CA SER A 17 10.56 -12.91 -1.02
C SER A 17 10.40 -11.88 -2.12
N GLU A 18 11.48 -11.37 -2.71
CA GLU A 18 11.43 -10.34 -3.77
C GLU A 18 10.80 -9.03 -3.29
N SER A 19 10.85 -8.75 -1.98
CA SER A 19 10.29 -7.52 -1.42
C SER A 19 11.30 -6.38 -1.38
N ALA A 20 10.79 -5.15 -1.54
CA ALA A 20 11.58 -3.93 -1.60
C ALA A 20 11.05 -2.87 -0.63
N ALA A 21 11.79 -2.56 0.42
CA ALA A 21 11.53 -1.47 1.36
C ALA A 21 12.54 -0.34 1.12
N THR A 22 12.21 0.63 0.27
CA THR A 22 13.13 1.71 -0.13
C THR A 22 12.90 3.01 0.64
N GLY A 23 11.73 3.18 1.25
CA GLY A 23 11.41 4.37 2.05
C GLY A 23 12.02 4.32 3.45
N SER A 24 12.25 5.49 4.08
CA SER A 24 12.65 5.55 5.50
C SER A 24 11.54 4.97 6.37
N GLU A 25 11.88 4.14 7.36
CA GLU A 25 10.94 3.47 8.27
C GLU A 25 9.86 2.65 7.54
N SER A 26 10.17 2.20 6.32
CA SER A 26 9.23 1.42 5.50
C SER A 26 9.32 -0.08 5.77
N ALA A 27 8.21 -0.81 5.62
CA ALA A 27 8.14 -2.24 5.85
C ALA A 27 7.50 -2.99 4.68
N ALA A 28 8.25 -3.85 4.00
CA ALA A 28 7.79 -4.72 2.91
C ALA A 28 7.84 -6.20 3.35
N MET A 29 6.70 -6.70 3.85
CA MET A 29 6.60 -8.04 4.44
C MET A 29 6.00 -9.10 3.51
N GLY A 30 5.19 -8.71 2.53
CA GLY A 30 4.62 -9.64 1.55
C GLY A 30 5.65 -10.08 0.50
N SER A 31 5.43 -11.24 -0.13
CA SER A 31 6.24 -11.63 -1.30
C SER A 31 5.96 -10.67 -2.46
N GLU A 32 7.00 -10.21 -3.16
CA GLU A 32 6.91 -9.22 -4.24
C GLU A 32 6.28 -7.88 -3.80
N SER A 33 6.33 -7.59 -2.50
CA SER A 33 5.78 -6.34 -1.95
C SER A 33 6.78 -5.18 -2.06
N ALA A 34 6.30 -3.97 -2.26
CA ALA A 34 7.12 -2.77 -2.40
C ALA A 34 6.64 -1.64 -1.47
N ALA A 35 7.44 -1.28 -0.47
CA ALA A 35 7.23 -0.14 0.41
C ALA A 35 8.22 0.98 0.05
N MET A 36 7.78 1.94 -0.75
CA MET A 36 8.64 3.00 -1.29
C MET A 36 8.49 4.34 -0.57
N GLY A 37 7.35 4.60 0.06
CA GLY A 37 7.11 5.82 0.81
C GLY A 37 7.80 5.82 2.19
N SER A 38 8.07 7.01 2.74
CA SER A 38 8.49 7.12 4.14
C SER A 38 7.37 6.64 5.06
N GLU A 39 7.69 5.86 6.09
CA GLU A 39 6.73 5.27 7.05
C GLU A 39 5.64 4.43 6.36
N SER A 40 5.95 3.87 5.17
CA SER A 40 5.00 3.06 4.40
C SER A 40 5.07 1.58 4.75
N ALA A 41 3.95 0.87 4.66
CA ALA A 41 3.88 -0.55 4.98
C ALA A 41 3.18 -1.35 3.88
N ALA A 42 3.91 -2.24 3.21
CA ALA A 42 3.40 -3.21 2.25
C ALA A 42 3.40 -4.61 2.89
N MET A 43 2.25 -5.05 3.39
CA MET A 43 2.12 -6.34 4.11
C MET A 43 1.59 -7.48 3.24
N GLY A 44 0.76 -7.19 2.24
CA GLY A 44 0.18 -8.19 1.35
C GLY A 44 1.17 -8.68 0.29
N PRO A 45 1.02 -9.90 -0.25
CA PRO A 45 1.80 -10.32 -1.40
C PRO A 45 1.43 -9.45 -2.61
N GLU A 46 2.44 -9.08 -3.41
CA GLU A 46 2.33 -8.17 -4.55
C GLU A 46 1.74 -6.79 -4.20
N SER A 47 1.79 -6.39 -2.92
CA SER A 47 1.25 -5.10 -2.49
C SER A 47 2.28 -3.98 -2.62
N ALA A 48 1.80 -2.76 -2.92
CA ALA A 48 2.65 -1.60 -3.17
C ALA A 48 2.21 -0.40 -2.32
N ALA A 49 3.05 0.01 -1.36
CA ALA A 49 2.87 1.21 -0.55
C ALA A 49 3.84 2.31 -1.04
N MET A 50 3.38 3.18 -1.94
CA MET A 50 4.21 4.19 -2.60
C MET A 50 4.11 5.57 -1.94
N GLY A 51 2.98 5.89 -1.31
CA GLY A 51 2.78 7.17 -0.64
C GLY A 51 3.51 7.23 0.72
N PRO A 52 3.91 8.41 1.21
CA PRO A 52 4.37 8.55 2.58
C PRO A 52 3.21 8.21 3.54
N GLU A 53 3.51 7.56 4.66
CA GLU A 53 2.54 7.06 5.66
C GLU A 53 1.46 6.14 5.05
N SER A 54 1.73 5.53 3.89
CA SER A 54 0.75 4.68 3.21
C SER A 54 0.82 3.21 3.64
N ALA A 55 -0.32 2.52 3.64
CA ALA A 55 -0.41 1.12 4.06
C ALA A 55 -1.13 0.25 3.03
N ALA A 56 -0.41 -0.68 2.40
CA ALA A 56 -0.94 -1.68 1.48
C ALA A 56 -0.97 -3.07 2.16
N MET A 57 -2.08 -3.37 2.81
CA MET A 57 -2.25 -4.61 3.60
C MET A 57 -2.85 -5.77 2.81
N GLY A 58 -3.67 -5.48 1.79
CA GLY A 58 -4.32 -6.51 0.97
C GLY A 58 -3.35 -7.17 -0.03
N PRO A 59 -3.63 -8.40 -0.47
CA PRO A 59 -2.94 -8.99 -1.62
C PRO A 59 -3.22 -8.17 -2.88
N GLU A 60 -2.20 -7.93 -3.71
CA GLU A 60 -2.28 -7.08 -4.91
C GLU A 60 -2.81 -5.66 -4.65
N SER A 61 -2.73 -5.17 -3.41
CA SER A 61 -3.24 -3.83 -3.07
C SER A 61 -2.20 -2.73 -3.30
N ALA A 62 -2.66 -1.54 -3.67
CA ALA A 62 -1.80 -0.39 -3.95
C ALA A 62 -2.23 0.84 -3.16
N ALA A 63 -1.36 1.35 -2.29
CA ALA A 63 -1.54 2.59 -1.55
C ALA A 63 -0.57 3.64 -2.10
N MET A 64 -1.04 4.51 -2.99
CA MET A 64 -0.22 5.52 -3.68
C MET A 64 -0.33 6.91 -3.07
N GLY A 65 -1.45 7.23 -2.40
CA GLY A 65 -1.64 8.53 -1.76
C GLY A 65 -0.88 8.68 -0.45
N SER A 66 -0.58 9.92 -0.06
CA SER A 66 -0.04 10.25 1.27
C SER A 66 -1.04 9.89 2.35
N GLY A 67 -0.67 9.11 3.37
CA GLY A 67 -1.58 8.66 4.43
C GLY A 67 -2.71 7.74 3.94
N SER A 68 -2.55 7.12 2.75
CA SER A 68 -3.58 6.27 2.16
C SER A 68 -3.50 4.82 2.63
N ALA A 69 -4.62 4.11 2.67
CA ALA A 69 -4.69 2.73 3.12
C ALA A 69 -5.46 1.83 2.14
N ALA A 70 -4.81 0.78 1.63
CA ALA A 70 -5.39 -0.23 0.74
C ALA A 70 -5.38 -1.61 1.42
N MET A 71 -6.52 -1.99 2.01
CA MET A 71 -6.65 -3.22 2.81
C MET A 71 -7.31 -4.40 2.07
N GLY A 72 -8.12 -4.13 1.04
CA GLY A 72 -8.79 -5.19 0.28
C GLY A 72 -7.89 -5.85 -0.75
N TYR A 73 -8.24 -7.06 -1.19
CA TYR A 73 -7.60 -7.74 -2.32
C TYR A 73 -7.76 -6.89 -3.59
N GLY A 74 -6.68 -6.60 -4.33
CA GLY A 74 -6.73 -5.79 -5.54
C GLY A 74 -7.24 -4.35 -5.32
N SER A 75 -7.19 -3.85 -4.07
CA SER A 75 -7.69 -2.52 -3.74
C SER A 75 -6.65 -1.43 -4.04
N ALA A 76 -7.11 -0.24 -4.45
CA ALA A 76 -6.23 0.88 -4.81
C ALA A 76 -6.62 2.18 -4.10
N ALA A 77 -5.79 2.65 -3.18
CA ALA A 77 -5.94 3.94 -2.51
C ALA A 77 -4.98 4.97 -3.15
N MET A 78 -5.49 5.75 -4.10
CA MET A 78 -4.69 6.73 -4.87
C MET A 78 -4.77 8.15 -4.30
N GLY A 79 -5.87 8.52 -3.64
CA GLY A 79 -6.03 9.84 -3.04
C GLY A 79 -5.21 10.01 -1.74
N SER A 80 -4.80 11.23 -1.41
CA SER A 80 -4.24 11.51 -0.08
C SER A 80 -5.27 11.27 1.00
N GLU A 81 -4.90 10.62 2.10
CA GLU A 81 -5.79 10.24 3.21
C GLU A 81 -6.99 9.38 2.75
N SER A 82 -6.84 8.68 1.61
CA SER A 82 -7.90 7.82 1.07
C SER A 82 -7.80 6.39 1.62
N ALA A 83 -8.93 5.70 1.74
CA ALA A 83 -8.99 4.35 2.25
C ALA A 83 -9.78 3.42 1.32
N ALA A 84 -9.13 2.41 0.74
CA ALA A 84 -9.76 1.36 -0.04
C ALA A 84 -9.77 0.06 0.79
N MET A 85 -10.91 -0.23 1.42
CA MET A 85 -11.08 -1.41 2.28
C MET A 85 -11.80 -2.57 1.59
N GLY A 86 -12.54 -2.30 0.51
CA GLY A 86 -13.21 -3.34 -0.27
C GLY A 86 -12.24 -4.10 -1.19
N SER A 87 -12.56 -5.36 -1.50
CA SER A 87 -11.85 -6.07 -2.57
C SER A 87 -12.17 -5.43 -3.92
N GLU A 88 -11.17 -5.26 -4.77
CA GLU A 88 -11.26 -4.62 -6.09
C GLU A 88 -11.84 -3.19 -6.02
N SER A 89 -11.70 -2.54 -4.86
CA SER A 89 -12.18 -1.17 -4.64
C SER A 89 -11.09 -0.15 -4.90
N ALA A 90 -11.45 1.04 -5.39
CA ALA A 90 -10.51 2.12 -5.62
C ALA A 90 -10.98 3.43 -4.98
N ALA A 91 -10.14 4.04 -4.15
CA ALA A 91 -10.36 5.37 -3.58
C ALA A 91 -9.40 6.37 -4.23
N MET A 92 -9.89 7.14 -5.20
CA MET A 92 -9.10 8.09 -6.00
C MET A 92 -9.13 9.51 -5.44
N GLY A 93 -10.23 9.92 -4.81
CA GLY A 93 -10.32 11.27 -4.26
C GLY A 93 -9.57 11.41 -2.93
N SER A 94 -9.00 12.58 -2.66
CA SER A 94 -8.41 12.88 -1.36
C SER A 94 -9.47 12.77 -0.25
N GLY A 95 -9.16 12.08 0.86
CA GLY A 95 -10.09 11.81 1.93
C GLY A 95 -11.27 10.91 1.53
N SER A 96 -11.19 10.17 0.41
CA SER A 96 -12.27 9.27 -0.02
C SER A 96 -12.13 7.90 0.64
N ALA A 97 -13.26 7.26 0.95
CA ALA A 97 -13.26 5.90 1.52
C ALA A 97 -14.13 4.94 0.69
N ALA A 98 -13.51 3.94 0.06
CA ALA A 98 -14.17 2.86 -0.66
C ALA A 98 -14.22 1.61 0.22
N MET A 99 -15.31 1.43 0.98
CA MET A 99 -15.43 0.31 1.93
C MET A 99 -16.13 -0.94 1.36
N GLY A 100 -16.85 -0.81 0.24
CA GLY A 100 -17.55 -1.93 -0.38
C GLY A 100 -16.69 -2.62 -1.44
N PRO A 101 -16.92 -3.91 -1.73
CA PRO A 101 -16.31 -4.56 -2.87
C PRO A 101 -16.71 -3.86 -4.17
N ASP A 102 -15.79 -3.77 -5.13
CA ASP A 102 -16.01 -3.17 -6.46
C ASP A 102 -16.49 -1.70 -6.42
N ARG A 103 -16.13 -0.96 -5.35
CA ARG A 103 -16.49 0.45 -5.19
C ARG A 103 -15.37 1.35 -5.72
N PHE A 104 -15.72 2.24 -6.62
CA PHE A 104 -14.87 3.34 -7.08
C PHE A 104 -15.35 4.64 -6.43
N CYS A 105 -14.53 5.22 -5.55
CA CYS A 105 -14.81 6.46 -4.84
C CYS A 105 -13.85 7.56 -5.30
N ASP A 106 -14.40 8.57 -5.98
CA ASP A 106 -13.67 9.77 -6.42
C ASP A 106 -14.01 11.02 -5.59
N ARG A 107 -15.06 10.93 -4.75
CA ARG A 107 -15.52 12.05 -3.92
C ARG A 107 -14.96 11.98 -2.49
N PRO A 108 -14.43 13.09 -1.96
CA PRO A 108 -14.01 13.18 -0.56
C PRO A 108 -15.18 12.85 0.37
N VAL A 109 -14.89 12.24 1.52
CA VAL A 109 -15.82 12.24 2.65
C VAL A 109 -15.92 13.68 3.18
N SER A 110 -17.11 14.27 3.20
CA SER A 110 -17.39 15.61 3.73
C SER A 110 -18.42 15.53 4.84
#